data_AF-A0A3D4GYS0-F1
#
_entry.id   AF-A0A3D4GYS0-F1
#
_cell.length_a   1.000
_cell.length_b   1.000
_cell.length_c   1.000
_cell.angle_alpha   90.00
_cell.angle_beta   90.00
_cell.angle_gamma   90.00
#
_symmetry.space_group_name_H-M   'P 1'
#
loop_
_entity.id
_entity.type
_entity.pdbx_description
1 polymer ?
#
loop_
_entity_poly.entity_id
_entity_poly.type
_entity_poly.pdbx_seq_one_letter_code
_entity_poly.pdbx_strand_id
1 'polypeptide(L)' 'NPFLIVVVAGVVLVNGATGILKVGLLRFFKIGIFKTVRYPLHDHVRQNRGWSNTQVLVRFILLQAVVTPTLLILLFKVR' A
#
# COMPACT_ATOMS: atom_id res chain seq x y z
N ASN A 1 7.49 -10.72 -17.89
CA ASN A 1 8.57 -9.95 -17.25
C ASN A 1 8.24 -9.80 -15.77
N PRO A 2 8.99 -10.45 -14.85
CA PRO A 2 8.67 -10.47 -13.41
C PRO A 2 8.56 -9.08 -12.77
N PHE A 3 9.25 -8.07 -13.33
CA PHE A 3 9.20 -6.68 -12.87
C PHE A 3 7.80 -6.06 -12.97
N LEU A 4 6.95 -6.54 -13.88
CA LEU A 4 5.56 -6.09 -14.00
C LEU A 4 4.74 -6.42 -12.74
N ILE A 5 5.06 -7.50 -12.04
CA ILE A 5 4.34 -7.89 -10.80
C ILE A 5 4.56 -6.83 -9.72
N VAL A 6 5.79 -6.34 -9.56
CA VAL A 6 6.11 -5.29 -8.57
C VAL A 6 5.38 -3.99 -8.89
N VAL A 7 5.29 -3.65 -10.18
CA VAL A 7 4.64 -2.43 -10.65
C VAL A 7 3.12 -2.49 -10.51
N VAL A 8 2.50 -3.58 -10.95
CA VAL A 8 1.03 -3.75 -10.92
C VAL A 8 0.52 -4.00 -9.51
N ALA A 9 1.26 -4.76 -8.69
CA ALA A 9 0.90 -5.01 -7.30
C ALA A 9 1.34 -3.89 -6.35
N GLY A 10 1.89 -2.77 -6.84
CA GLY A 10 2.53 -1.74 -6.01
C GLY A 10 1.71 -1.26 -4.82
N VAL A 11 0.44 -0.90 -5.02
CA VAL A 11 -0.45 -0.43 -3.92
C VAL A 11 -0.75 -1.55 -2.90
N VAL A 12 -0.89 -2.79 -3.36
CA VAL A 12 -1.14 -3.97 -2.52
C VAL A 12 0.12 -4.34 -1.74
N LEU A 13 1.28 -4.32 -2.39
CA LEU A 13 2.59 -4.53 -1.80
C LEU A 13 2.91 -3.44 -0.78
N VAL A 14 2.69 -2.17 -1.10
CA VAL A 14 2.90 -1.07 -0.15
C VAL A 14 2.02 -1.26 1.07
N ASN A 15 0.77 -1.71 0.93
CA ASN A 15 -0.09 -2.00 2.09
C ASN A 15 0.39 -3.22 2.90
N GLY A 16 0.53 -4.37 2.25
CA GLY A 16 0.83 -5.64 2.90
C GLY A 16 2.29 -5.75 3.36
N ALA A 17 3.23 -5.48 2.46
CA ALA A 17 4.66 -5.64 2.73
C ALA A 17 5.17 -4.65 3.79
N THR A 18 4.73 -3.39 3.80
CA THR A 18 5.16 -2.45 4.87
C THR A 18 4.57 -2.83 6.22
N GLY A 19 3.34 -3.36 6.28
CA GLY A 19 2.76 -3.91 7.49
C GLY A 19 3.56 -5.10 8.03
N ILE A 20 3.91 -6.04 7.15
CA ILE A 20 4.75 -7.20 7.48
C ILE A 20 6.13 -6.74 7.96
N LEU A 21 6.77 -5.82 7.25
CA LEU A 21 8.07 -5.27 7.63
C LEU A 21 8.01 -4.61 9.01
N LYS A 22 6.99 -3.80 9.27
CA LYS A 22 6.78 -3.14 10.57
C LYS A 22 6.66 -4.16 11.70
N VAL A 23 5.82 -5.18 11.53
CA VAL A 23 5.64 -6.23 12.55
C VAL A 23 6.89 -7.08 12.71
N GLY A 24 7.59 -7.40 11.61
CA GLY A 24 8.85 -8.15 11.65
C GLY A 24 9.94 -7.42 12.42
N LEU A 25 10.17 -6.14 12.12
CA LEU A 25 11.13 -5.30 12.83
C LEU A 25 10.81 -5.20 14.32
N LEU A 26 9.53 -5.01 14.65
CA LEU A 26 9.10 -4.92 16.04
C LEU A 26 9.26 -6.26 16.77
N ARG A 27 8.96 -7.39 16.13
CA ARG A 27 8.95 -8.71 16.78
C ARG A 27 10.37 -9.22 17.03
N PHE A 28 11.23 -9.15 16.02
CA PHE A 28 12.56 -9.77 16.04
C PHE A 28 13.66 -8.82 16.50
N PHE A 29 13.59 -7.54 16.12
CA PHE A 29 14.65 -6.56 16.42
C PHE A 29 14.23 -5.53 17.48
N LYS A 30 12.97 -5.55 17.93
CA LYS A 30 12.38 -4.55 18.85
C LYS A 30 12.42 -3.12 18.29
N ILE A 31 12.56 -2.96 16.97
CA ILE A 31 12.59 -1.67 16.30
C ILE A 31 11.17 -1.30 15.87
N GLY A 32 10.60 -0.27 16.48
CA GLY A 32 9.26 0.23 16.15
C GLY A 32 9.28 1.37 15.14
N ILE A 33 8.84 1.10 13.91
CA ILE A 33 8.65 2.10 12.85
C ILE A 33 7.17 2.46 12.63
N PHE A 34 6.91 3.64 12.06
CA PHE A 34 5.56 4.12 11.71
C PHE A 34 4.53 3.98 12.85
N LYS A 35 4.90 4.42 14.06
CA LYS A 35 4.10 4.18 15.28
C LYS A 35 2.67 4.74 15.21
N THR A 36 2.47 5.85 14.49
CA THR A 36 1.17 6.53 14.32
C THR A 36 0.34 5.97 13.16
N VAL A 37 0.95 5.21 12.24
CA VAL A 37 0.28 4.65 11.07
C VAL A 37 -0.14 3.22 11.37
N ARG A 38 -1.44 2.95 11.21
CA ARG A 38 -1.98 1.60 11.29
C ARG A 38 -1.80 0.91 9.93
N TYR A 39 -1.38 -0.35 9.95
CA TYR A 39 -1.37 -1.18 8.75
C TYR A 39 -2.33 -2.36 8.98
N PRO A 40 -3.11 -2.76 7.97
CA PRO A 40 -3.17 -2.20 6.60
C PRO A 40 -3.74 -0.76 6.55
N LEU A 41 -3.45 0.01 5.48
CA LEU A 41 -3.87 1.42 5.40
C LEU A 41 -5.39 1.57 5.30
N HIS A 42 -6.10 0.58 4.74
CA HIS A 42 -7.57 0.60 4.70
C HIS A 42 -8.18 0.59 6.10
N ASP A 43 -7.53 -0.09 7.06
CA ASP A 43 -7.93 -0.04 8.47
C ASP A 43 -7.55 1.27 9.14
N HIS A 44 -6.40 1.85 8.76
CA HIS A 44 -6.01 3.16 9.26
C HIS A 44 -7.05 4.22 8.92
N VAL A 45 -7.49 4.31 7.66
CA VAL A 45 -8.47 5.32 7.27
C VAL A 45 -9.86 5.03 7.85
N ARG A 46 -10.24 3.76 8.00
CA ARG A 46 -11.51 3.40 8.64
C ARG A 46 -11.53 3.80 10.12
N GLN A 47 -10.47 3.46 10.85
CA GLN A 47 -10.43 3.60 12.31
C GLN A 47 -9.97 4.99 12.77
N ASN A 48 -9.00 5.61 12.08
CA ASN A 48 -8.43 6.89 12.46
C ASN A 48 -9.09 8.09 11.74
N ARG A 49 -9.73 7.85 10.59
CA ARG A 49 -10.36 8.91 9.78
C ARG A 49 -11.87 8.73 9.61
N GLY A 50 -12.45 7.69 10.20
CA GLY A 50 -13.89 7.44 10.22
C GLY A 50 -14.50 7.12 8.85
N TRP A 51 -13.71 6.63 7.89
CA TRP A 51 -14.24 6.35 6.55
C TRP A 51 -15.16 5.12 6.59
N SER A 52 -16.30 5.20 5.90
CA SER A 52 -17.16 4.05 5.68
C SER A 52 -16.49 3.01 4.79
N ASN A 53 -16.90 1.74 4.89
CA ASN A 53 -16.34 0.68 4.04
C ASN A 53 -16.46 1.03 2.54
N THR A 54 -17.57 1.63 2.12
CA THR A 54 -17.75 2.10 0.73
C THR A 54 -16.78 3.22 0.36
N GLN A 55 -16.57 4.20 1.25
CA GLN A 55 -15.59 5.27 1.01
C GLN A 55 -14.16 4.73 0.88
N VAL A 56 -13.79 3.77 1.73
CA VAL A 56 -12.49 3.10 1.66
C VAL A 56 -12.34 2.39 0.31
N LEU A 57 -13.32 1.58 -0.07
CA LEU A 57 -13.30 0.83 -1.32
C LEU A 57 -13.16 1.75 -2.54
N VAL A 58 -14.05 2.73 -2.69
CA VAL A 58 -14.07 3.64 -3.85
C VAL A 58 -12.76 4.41 -3.95
N ARG A 59 -12.25 4.96 -2.83
CA ARG A 59 -11.02 5.76 -2.85
C ARG A 59 -9.78 4.91 -3.16
N PHE A 60 -9.71 3.68 -2.66
CA PHE A 60 -8.58 2.79 -2.95
C PHE A 60 -8.62 2.27 -4.40
N ILE A 61 -9.81 2.01 -4.96
CA ILE A 61 -9.96 1.68 -6.39
C ILE A 61 -9.52 2.87 -7.26
N LEU A 62 -9.96 4.09 -6.95
CA LEU A 62 -9.55 5.29 -7.68
C LEU A 62 -8.03 5.49 -7.62
N LEU A 63 -7.42 5.31 -6.44
CA LEU A 63 -5.97 5.36 -6.28
C LEU A 63 -5.27 4.31 -7.16
N GLN A 64 -5.75 3.06 -7.16
CA GLN A 64 -5.20 1.99 -7.99
C GLN A 64 -5.34 2.30 -9.48
N ALA A 65 -6.49 2.84 -9.89
CA ALA A 65 -6.81 3.18 -11.27
C ALA A 65 -5.93 4.31 -11.82
N VAL A 66 -5.38 5.17 -10.96
CA VAL A 66 -4.42 6.21 -11.37
C VAL A 66 -2.98 5.68 -11.28
N VAL A 67 -2.59 5.12 -10.14
CA VAL A 67 -1.19 4.73 -9.87
C VAL A 67 -0.72 3.63 -10.81
N THR A 68 -1.54 2.61 -11.05
CA THR A 68 -1.15 1.45 -11.88
C THR A 68 -0.80 1.85 -13.32
N PRO A 69 -1.68 2.54 -14.09
CA PRO A 69 -1.33 2.96 -15.44
C PRO A 69 -0.19 3.97 -15.47
N THR A 70 -0.10 4.90 -14.51
CA THR A 70 1.05 5.83 -14.44
C THR A 70 2.37 5.08 -14.32
N LEU A 71 2.46 4.09 -13.43
CA LEU A 71 3.69 3.30 -13.28
C LEU A 71 3.98 2.43 -14.51
N LEU A 72 2.94 1.90 -15.18
CA LEU A 72 3.11 1.16 -16.44
C LEU A 72 3.66 2.06 -17.55
N ILE A 73 3.12 3.27 -17.72
CA ILE A 73 3.62 4.24 -18.71
C ILE A 73 5.09 4.57 -18.44
N LEU A 74 5.45 4.84 -17.18
CA LEU A 74 6.84 5.12 -16.81
C LEU A 74 7.75 3.91 -17.09
N LEU A 75 7.32 2.70 -16.73
CA LEU A 75 8.08 1.48 -16.97
C LEU A 75 8.35 1.26 -18.46
N PHE A 76 7.35 1.50 -19.31
CA PHE A 76 7.50 1.34 -20.76
C PHE A 76 8.27 2.48 -21.42
N LYS A 77 8.25 3.69 -20.87
CA LYS A 77 9.01 4.84 -21.39
C LYS A 77 10.50 4.79 -21.04
N VAL A 78 10.86 4.15 -19.93
CA VAL A 78 12.25 3.99 -19.46
C VAL A 78 12.95 2.81 -20.18
N ARG A 79 12.20 1.96 -20.88
CA ARG A 79 12.75 0.97 -21.81
C ARG A 79 12.82 1.50 -23.23
#